data_AF-A0A970IWH0-F1
#
_entry.id   AF-A0A970IWH0-F1
#
_cell.length_a   1.000
_cell.length_b   1.000
_cell.length_c   1.000
_cell.angle_alpha   90.00
_cell.angle_beta   90.00
_cell.angle_gamma   90.00
#
_symmetry.space_group_name_H-M   'P 1'
#
loop_
_entity.id
_entity.type
_entity.pdbx_description
1 polymer ?
#
loop_
_entity_poly.entity_id
_entity_poly.type
_entity_poly.pdbx_seq_one_letter_code
_entity_poly.pdbx_strand_id
1 'polypeptide(L)'
;MKRGLITVIIILSIFTISSCKKGEIIGPTTINYDNETFTLSWEKISNARNYLLLLNEEEISLSTNSYDVSELEQKLYSARVKAVFANNESLYSNTLRFVVKKTPFNSLTFYQGKVHWNTIKGATYDLVVKKGDQTIDSKRRLTQTSYAVDSSYIEDIYVYEVKSYIAEFLITSDTLVYDNVIQDFIRGKGNLEIEVDNPQDVYINDVKLSGNYELLLDKVIINDTLLSSYPNGLIVISISGPNAKTFFYDVKNPTIKLNSSSSLAYQEDDVVFTFELNDYELLSIDKKLENDDYQMEDNRLIIKNEYIQSYLEEFPDSNSIALAFAFKRGEMETTVFLLYIVLK
;
A
#
# COMPACT_ATOMS: atom_id res chain seq x y z
N MET A 1 -47.93 77.66 71.53
CA MET A 1 -47.06 78.48 70.66
C MET A 1 -46.08 77.52 69.98
N LYS A 2 -46.36 77.10 68.74
CA LYS A 2 -45.83 77.67 67.48
C LYS A 2 -44.31 77.55 67.32
N ARG A 3 -43.92 76.67 66.38
CA ARG A 3 -42.87 76.81 65.35
C ARG A 3 -41.41 76.76 65.88
N GLY A 4 -40.46 76.10 65.23
CA GLY A 4 -40.47 75.50 63.92
C GLY A 4 -39.21 74.67 63.66
N LEU A 5 -39.41 73.78 62.70
CA LEU A 5 -38.48 73.00 61.90
C LEU A 5 -37.23 73.83 61.47
N ILE A 6 -36.03 73.33 61.75
CA ILE A 6 -34.82 73.71 61.00
C ILE A 6 -34.15 72.42 60.55
N THR A 7 -34.44 72.03 59.31
CA THR A 7 -33.76 70.98 58.58
C THR A 7 -32.48 71.57 57.99
N VAL A 8 -31.32 71.12 58.45
CA VAL A 8 -30.02 71.43 57.84
C VAL A 8 -29.84 70.53 56.63
N ILE A 9 -29.93 71.11 55.43
CA ILE A 9 -29.65 70.45 54.16
C ILE A 9 -28.13 70.50 53.93
N ILE A 10 -27.46 69.35 54.09
CA ILE A 10 -26.08 69.15 53.64
C ILE A 10 -26.14 68.76 52.17
N ILE A 11 -25.91 69.73 51.28
CA ILE A 11 -25.56 69.48 49.88
C ILE A 11 -24.03 69.41 49.84
N LEU A 12 -23.48 68.20 49.82
CA LEU A 12 -22.09 67.96 49.47
C LEU A 12 -22.04 67.01 48.28
N SER A 13 -22.00 67.66 47.12
CA SER A 13 -21.55 67.22 45.80
C SER A 13 -20.96 65.81 45.73
N ILE A 14 -21.80 64.83 45.38
CA ILE A 14 -21.35 63.56 44.83
C ILE A 14 -20.75 63.87 43.46
N PHE A 15 -19.42 63.89 43.37
CA PHE A 15 -18.70 63.72 42.12
C PHE A 15 -19.07 62.33 41.59
N THR A 16 -20.10 62.26 40.75
CA THR A 16 -20.31 61.10 39.89
C THR A 16 -19.19 61.12 38.87
N ILE A 17 -18.08 60.44 39.21
CA ILE A 17 -17.13 59.98 38.21
C ILE A 17 -17.95 59.06 37.32
N SER A 18 -18.43 59.59 36.20
CA SER A 18 -18.94 58.77 35.12
C SER A 18 -17.75 57.92 34.67
N SER A 19 -17.63 56.73 35.25
CA SER A 19 -16.91 55.63 34.64
C SER A 19 -17.66 55.36 33.35
N CYS A 20 -17.24 56.07 32.31
CA CYS A 20 -17.55 55.72 30.95
C CYS A 20 -16.98 54.31 30.81
N LYS A 21 -17.84 53.29 30.95
CA LYS A 21 -17.49 51.94 30.51
C LYS A 21 -17.18 52.09 29.04
N LYS A 22 -15.90 52.21 28.71
CA LYS A 22 -15.38 52.24 27.35
C LYS A 22 -16.02 51.04 26.66
N GLY A 23 -16.96 51.29 25.76
CA GLY A 23 -17.65 50.22 25.04
C GLY A 23 -16.59 49.30 24.45
N GLU A 24 -16.72 48.01 24.72
CA GLU A 24 -15.78 47.03 24.16
C GLU A 24 -15.77 47.18 22.65
N ILE A 25 -14.58 47.40 22.08
CA ILE A 25 -14.46 47.53 20.64
C ILE A 25 -14.62 46.13 20.06
N ILE A 26 -15.59 45.98 19.17
CA ILE A 26 -15.87 44.73 18.48
C ILE A 26 -14.73 44.49 17.48
N GLY A 27 -14.04 43.37 17.65
CA GLY A 27 -12.99 42.88 16.76
C GLY A 27 -13.49 41.76 15.86
N PRO A 28 -12.57 41.04 15.20
CA PRO A 28 -12.93 39.81 14.51
C PRO A 28 -13.56 38.83 15.50
N THR A 29 -14.69 38.23 15.13
CA THR A 29 -15.40 37.28 15.99
C THR A 29 -14.91 35.85 15.77
N THR A 30 -14.54 35.51 14.54
CA THR A 30 -14.11 34.18 14.11
C THR A 30 -12.83 34.21 13.29
N ILE A 31 -12.08 33.12 13.35
CA ILE A 31 -10.94 32.82 12.48
C ILE A 31 -11.28 31.54 11.71
N ASN A 32 -10.95 31.49 10.43
CA ASN A 32 -11.02 30.31 9.60
C ASN A 32 -9.61 29.79 9.27
N TYR A 33 -9.45 28.47 9.18
CA TYR A 33 -8.23 27.83 8.68
C TYR A 33 -8.55 27.08 7.39
N ASP A 34 -7.86 27.45 6.31
CA ASP A 34 -7.87 26.73 5.04
C ASP A 34 -6.72 25.73 5.01
N ASN A 35 -7.03 24.45 4.90
CA ASN A 35 -6.07 23.34 4.90
C ASN A 35 -5.47 23.05 3.52
N GLU A 36 -6.00 23.62 2.44
CA GLU A 36 -5.44 23.50 1.10
C GLU A 36 -4.43 24.62 0.86
N THR A 37 -4.74 25.85 1.28
CA THR A 37 -3.87 27.01 1.11
C THR A 37 -3.02 27.31 2.34
N PHE A 38 -3.13 26.52 3.41
CA PHE A 38 -2.43 26.71 4.69
C PHE A 38 -2.59 28.14 5.24
N THR A 39 -3.78 28.72 5.15
CA THR A 39 -4.00 30.13 5.48
C THR A 39 -5.01 30.29 6.61
N LEU A 40 -4.62 31.03 7.65
CA LEU A 40 -5.57 31.61 8.60
C LEU A 40 -6.17 32.88 8.01
N SER A 41 -7.48 33.05 8.13
CA SER A 41 -8.18 34.26 7.67
C SER A 41 -9.28 34.69 8.63
N TRP A 42 -9.55 35.99 8.68
CA TRP A 42 -10.61 36.57 9.49
C TRP A 42 -11.22 37.79 8.80
N GLU A 43 -12.35 38.25 9.33
CA GLU A 43 -13.04 39.44 8.82
C GLU A 43 -12.16 40.69 8.95
N LYS A 44 -12.11 41.49 7.87
CA LYS A 44 -11.43 42.78 7.88
C LYS A 44 -12.24 43.82 8.66
N ILE A 45 -11.65 44.36 9.73
CA ILE A 45 -12.26 45.40 10.56
C ILE A 45 -11.91 46.79 10.02
N SER A 46 -12.94 47.62 9.83
CA SER A 46 -12.76 49.00 9.35
C SER A 46 -11.98 49.84 10.37
N ASN A 47 -11.07 50.68 9.88
CA ASN A 47 -10.20 51.57 10.68
C ASN A 47 -9.19 50.86 11.60
N ALA A 48 -9.06 49.53 11.52
CA ALA A 48 -7.95 48.83 12.17
C ALA A 48 -6.63 49.22 11.48
N ARG A 49 -5.61 49.51 12.29
CA ARG A 49 -4.23 49.77 11.79
C ARG A 49 -3.53 48.47 11.44
N ASN A 50 -3.71 47.46 12.28
CA ASN A 50 -3.11 46.14 12.18
C ASN A 50 -3.91 45.15 13.04
N TYR A 51 -3.46 43.90 13.08
CA TYR A 51 -3.99 42.84 13.90
C TYR A 51 -2.90 42.26 14.79
N LEU A 52 -3.29 41.73 15.94
CA LEU A 52 -2.45 40.90 16.79
C LEU A 52 -3.04 39.48 16.81
N LEU A 53 -2.32 38.55 16.19
CA LEU A 53 -2.62 37.12 16.19
C LEU A 53 -1.86 36.48 17.34
N LEU A 54 -2.58 35.89 18.29
CA LEU A 54 -1.99 35.03 19.31
C LEU A 54 -2.06 33.58 18.82
N LEU A 55 -0.90 32.99 18.51
CA LEU A 55 -0.76 31.63 18.00
C LEU A 55 0.07 30.79 18.97
N ASN A 56 -0.53 29.78 19.63
CA ASN A 56 0.14 28.96 20.65
C ASN A 56 0.93 29.78 21.69
N GLU A 57 0.35 30.90 22.14
CA GLU A 57 0.95 31.86 23.10
C GLU A 57 1.93 32.89 22.52
N GLU A 58 2.30 32.79 21.24
CA GLU A 58 3.12 33.79 20.56
C GLU A 58 2.25 34.89 19.93
N GLU A 59 2.54 36.16 20.23
CA GLU A 59 1.85 37.30 19.60
C GLU A 59 2.59 37.75 18.33
N ILE A 60 1.86 37.77 17.22
CA ILE A 60 2.34 38.15 15.89
C ILE A 60 1.56 39.38 15.42
N SER A 61 2.26 40.46 15.10
CA SER A 61 1.66 41.69 14.56
C SER A 61 1.57 41.64 13.04
N LEU A 62 0.37 41.83 12.50
CA LEU A 62 0.06 41.63 11.08
C LEU A 62 -0.66 42.84 10.49
N SER A 63 -0.25 43.28 9.31
CA SER A 63 -0.91 44.38 8.58
C SER A 63 -2.13 43.92 7.77
N THR A 64 -2.29 42.61 7.57
CA THR A 64 -3.34 41.97 6.78
C THR A 64 -4.30 41.17 7.65
N ASN A 65 -5.46 40.81 7.11
CA ASN A 65 -6.47 39.97 7.78
C ASN A 65 -6.31 38.46 7.47
N SER A 66 -5.08 38.05 7.18
CA SER A 66 -4.71 36.67 6.91
C SER A 66 -3.26 36.41 7.34
N TYR A 67 -2.94 35.13 7.61
CA TYR A 67 -1.62 34.66 7.98
C TYR A 67 -1.34 33.30 7.36
N ASP A 68 -0.19 33.15 6.71
CA ASP A 68 0.28 31.90 6.14
C ASP A 68 0.93 31.03 7.22
N VAL A 69 0.46 29.79 7.34
CA VAL A 69 0.96 28.81 8.31
C VAL A 69 1.64 27.60 7.63
N SER A 70 1.91 27.67 6.33
CA SER A 70 2.55 26.60 5.55
C SER A 70 3.91 26.16 6.11
N GLU A 71 4.68 27.08 6.68
CA GLU A 71 5.99 26.79 7.25
C GLU A 71 5.93 26.17 8.67
N LEU A 72 4.78 26.22 9.33
CA LEU A 72 4.63 25.72 10.71
C LEU A 72 4.72 24.18 10.78
N GLU A 73 5.26 23.64 11.87
CA GLU A 73 5.32 22.19 12.09
C GLU A 73 3.91 21.57 12.13
N GLN A 74 3.77 20.30 11.72
CA GLN A 74 2.53 19.55 11.90
C GLN A 74 2.29 19.24 13.40
N LYS A 75 1.39 20.02 14.01
CA LYS A 75 0.88 19.82 15.37
C LYS A 75 -0.42 20.59 15.58
N LEU A 76 -1.01 20.45 16.76
CA LEU A 76 -2.17 21.25 17.17
C LEU A 76 -1.75 22.70 17.46
N TYR A 77 -2.49 23.64 16.87
CA TYR A 77 -2.39 25.06 17.13
C TYR A 77 -3.69 25.61 17.71
N SER A 78 -3.54 26.68 18.48
CA SER A 78 -4.60 27.52 18.99
C SER A 78 -4.35 28.95 18.53
N ALA A 79 -5.31 29.54 17.82
CA ALA A 79 -5.26 30.90 17.31
C ALA A 79 -6.41 31.74 17.86
N ARG A 80 -6.13 32.99 18.20
CA ARG A 80 -7.13 34.05 18.40
C ARG A 80 -6.57 35.38 17.92
N VAL A 81 -7.42 36.27 17.42
CA VAL A 81 -6.97 37.51 16.80
C VAL A 81 -7.76 38.69 17.33
N LYS A 82 -7.10 39.84 17.50
CA LYS A 82 -7.76 41.12 17.82
C LYS A 82 -7.32 42.20 16.82
N ALA A 83 -8.18 43.17 16.60
CA ALA A 83 -7.87 44.36 15.82
C ALA A 83 -7.23 45.44 16.71
N VAL A 84 -6.20 46.09 16.19
CA VAL A 84 -5.50 47.20 16.86
C VAL A 84 -5.84 48.49 16.14
N PHE A 85 -6.24 49.50 16.90
CA PHE A 85 -6.60 50.83 16.42
C PHE A 85 -5.60 51.87 16.91
N ALA A 86 -5.83 53.14 16.57
CA ALA A 86 -4.90 54.20 16.91
C ALA A 86 -4.60 54.34 18.42
N ASN A 87 -5.65 54.22 19.25
CA ASN A 87 -5.59 54.49 20.68
C ASN A 87 -6.24 53.37 21.53
N ASN A 88 -6.57 52.24 20.91
CA ASN A 88 -7.26 51.14 21.60
C ASN A 88 -7.18 49.83 20.82
N GLU A 89 -7.65 48.75 21.43
CA GLU A 89 -7.71 47.42 20.84
C GLU A 89 -9.11 46.82 21.00
N SER A 90 -9.46 45.87 20.14
CA SER A 90 -10.66 45.07 20.32
C SER A 90 -10.46 43.93 21.32
N LEU A 91 -11.56 43.28 21.69
CA LEU A 91 -11.49 41.93 22.24
C LEU A 91 -10.87 40.96 21.22
N TYR A 92 -10.30 39.87 21.75
CA TYR A 92 -9.91 38.73 20.94
C TYR A 92 -11.13 38.01 20.37
N SER A 93 -10.97 37.42 19.19
CA SER A 93 -11.89 36.47 18.60
C SER A 93 -12.08 35.24 19.50
N ASN A 94 -13.07 34.41 19.16
CA ASN A 94 -13.12 33.05 19.66
C ASN A 94 -11.82 32.30 19.29
N THR A 95 -11.41 31.37 20.15
CA THR A 95 -10.24 30.54 19.92
C THR A 95 -10.54 29.49 18.85
N LEU A 96 -9.79 29.55 17.75
CA LEU A 96 -9.73 28.49 16.75
C LEU A 96 -8.67 27.47 17.16
N ARG A 97 -9.04 26.19 17.20
CA ARG A 97 -8.08 25.09 17.28
C ARG A 97 -8.01 24.39 15.94
N PHE A 98 -6.80 24.19 15.43
CA PHE A 98 -6.58 23.58 14.12
C PHE A 98 -5.27 22.80 14.09
N VAL A 99 -5.13 21.89 13.12
CA VAL A 99 -3.88 21.17 12.90
C VAL A 99 -3.36 21.54 11.52
N VAL A 100 -2.09 21.95 11.47
CA VAL A 100 -1.38 22.11 10.20
C VAL A 100 -1.10 20.73 9.65
N LYS A 101 -1.82 20.34 8.59
CA LYS A 101 -1.71 19.01 7.97
C LYS A 101 -0.64 19.04 6.87
N LYS A 102 0.63 18.88 7.26
CA LYS A 102 1.73 18.75 6.29
C LYS A 102 1.75 17.33 5.78
N THR A 103 1.03 17.04 4.71
CA THR A 103 0.80 15.71 4.11
C THR A 103 1.84 14.67 4.52
N PRO A 104 1.61 13.89 5.60
CA PRO A 104 2.37 12.69 5.84
C PRO A 104 1.46 11.55 5.46
N PHE A 105 1.75 10.93 4.32
CA PHE A 105 1.21 9.61 4.04
C PHE A 105 1.64 8.69 5.17
N ASN A 106 0.70 8.01 5.83
CA ASN A 106 1.08 6.80 6.54
C ASN A 106 1.52 5.83 5.45
N SER A 107 2.81 5.54 5.32
CA SER A 107 3.21 4.41 4.50
C SER A 107 2.75 3.16 5.22
N LEU A 108 1.62 2.58 4.79
CA LEU A 108 1.27 1.25 5.25
C LEU A 108 2.15 0.23 4.55
N THR A 109 2.68 -0.71 5.32
CA THR A 109 3.45 -1.83 4.80
C THR A 109 3.06 -3.09 5.56
N PHE A 110 3.02 -4.23 4.86
CA PHE A 110 2.97 -5.52 5.52
C PHE A 110 4.41 -6.04 5.67
N TYR A 111 4.77 -6.40 6.91
CA TYR A 111 6.07 -6.97 7.26
C TYR A 111 5.97 -7.84 8.51
N GLN A 112 6.55 -9.04 8.48
CA GLN A 112 6.57 -10.02 9.57
C GLN A 112 5.17 -10.33 10.16
N GLY A 113 4.19 -10.58 9.29
CA GLY A 113 2.83 -10.92 9.72
C GLY A 113 2.09 -9.75 10.38
N LYS A 114 2.55 -8.53 10.16
CA LYS A 114 1.96 -7.31 10.73
C LYS A 114 1.81 -6.25 9.65
N VAL A 115 0.72 -5.48 9.75
CA VAL A 115 0.59 -4.20 9.08
C VAL A 115 1.26 -3.14 9.94
N HIS A 116 2.17 -2.37 9.37
CA HIS A 116 2.88 -1.26 10.00
C HIS A 116 2.49 0.05 9.34
N TRP A 117 2.59 1.14 10.09
CA TRP A 117 2.45 2.50 9.58
C TRP A 117 3.44 3.43 10.27
N ASN A 118 3.64 4.63 9.71
CA ASN A 118 4.60 5.59 10.27
C ASN A 118 4.10 6.21 11.58
N THR A 119 5.04 6.49 12.48
CA THR A 119 4.76 7.22 13.72
C THR A 119 4.57 8.70 13.44
N ILE A 120 3.40 9.23 13.76
CA ILE A 120 3.12 10.66 13.83
C ILE A 120 3.17 11.10 15.30
N LYS A 121 4.05 12.05 15.61
CA LYS A 121 4.24 12.55 16.97
C LYS A 121 2.93 13.11 17.55
N GLY A 122 2.53 12.60 18.71
CA GLY A 122 1.31 13.04 19.41
C GLY A 122 0.01 12.52 18.78
N ALA A 123 0.08 11.62 17.80
CA ALA A 123 -1.09 11.03 17.19
C ALA A 123 -1.57 9.77 17.92
N THR A 124 -2.85 9.46 17.72
CA THR A 124 -3.47 8.16 17.99
C THR A 124 -4.08 7.63 16.70
N TYR A 125 -4.27 6.32 16.60
CA TYR A 125 -4.71 5.67 15.36
C TYR A 125 -6.00 4.89 15.55
N ASP A 126 -6.92 5.01 14.60
CA ASP A 126 -8.00 4.05 14.44
C ASP A 126 -7.65 3.13 13.29
N LEU A 127 -7.78 1.82 13.51
CA LEU A 127 -7.60 0.79 12.50
C LEU A 127 -8.95 0.13 12.22
N VAL A 128 -9.26 -0.07 10.94
CA VAL A 128 -10.39 -0.86 10.49
C VAL A 128 -9.87 -1.92 9.53
N VAL A 129 -10.25 -3.18 9.75
CA VAL A 129 -9.96 -4.29 8.84
C VAL A 129 -11.26 -4.70 8.17
N LYS A 130 -11.26 -4.76 6.84
CA LYS A 130 -12.43 -5.12 6.03
C LYS A 130 -12.14 -6.33 5.15
N LYS A 131 -13.17 -7.12 4.89
CA LYS A 131 -13.22 -8.16 3.86
C LYS A 131 -14.43 -7.84 2.96
N GLY A 132 -14.17 -7.43 1.72
CA GLY A 132 -15.18 -6.73 0.91
C GLY A 132 -15.74 -5.51 1.66
N ASP A 133 -17.06 -5.40 1.72
CA ASP A 133 -17.75 -4.31 2.44
C ASP A 133 -17.89 -4.55 3.95
N GLN A 134 -17.53 -5.74 4.44
CA GLN A 134 -17.72 -6.11 5.84
C GLN A 134 -16.50 -5.72 6.68
N THR A 135 -16.72 -4.93 7.74
CA THR A 135 -15.73 -4.75 8.81
C THR A 135 -15.63 -6.03 9.65
N ILE A 136 -14.42 -6.58 9.75
CA ILE A 136 -14.14 -7.81 10.50
C ILE A 136 -13.36 -7.56 11.79
N ASP A 137 -12.57 -6.49 11.86
CA ASP A 137 -11.98 -6.00 13.10
C ASP A 137 -11.92 -4.46 13.08
N SER A 138 -11.97 -3.87 14.27
CA SER A 138 -11.68 -2.45 14.45
C SER A 138 -11.02 -2.20 15.79
N LYS A 139 -10.05 -1.29 15.79
CA LYS A 139 -9.35 -0.81 16.98
C LYS A 139 -9.37 0.71 16.95
N ARG A 140 -9.50 1.33 18.12
CA ARG A 140 -9.56 2.79 18.22
C ARG A 140 -8.51 3.31 19.17
N ARG A 141 -8.04 4.53 18.89
CA ARG A 141 -7.09 5.28 19.75
C ARG A 141 -5.84 4.47 20.10
N LEU A 142 -5.33 3.69 19.15
CA LEU A 142 -4.06 3.00 19.26
C LEU A 142 -2.93 4.00 19.40
N THR A 143 -1.92 3.65 20.19
CA THR A 143 -0.65 4.41 20.31
C THR A 143 0.53 3.68 19.66
N GLN A 144 0.38 2.38 19.44
CA GLN A 144 1.31 1.57 18.65
C GLN A 144 1.09 1.79 17.15
N THR A 145 2.13 1.48 16.36
CA THR A 145 2.14 1.66 14.91
C THR A 145 2.24 0.35 14.11
N SER A 146 1.74 -0.72 14.72
CA SER A 146 1.63 -2.01 14.05
C SER A 146 0.41 -2.79 14.52
N TYR A 147 -0.06 -3.71 13.69
CA TYR A 147 -1.17 -4.60 13.97
C TYR A 147 -0.87 -5.99 13.40
N ALA A 148 -1.01 -7.03 14.23
CA ALA A 148 -0.81 -8.40 13.79
C ALA A 148 -1.96 -8.85 12.89
N VAL A 149 -1.62 -9.35 11.70
CA VAL A 149 -2.58 -9.97 10.80
C VAL A 149 -3.00 -11.31 11.40
N ASP A 150 -4.30 -11.56 11.41
CA ASP A 150 -4.86 -12.79 11.94
C ASP A 150 -4.54 -13.94 10.98
N SER A 151 -3.88 -15.00 11.48
CA SER A 151 -3.50 -16.17 10.70
C SER A 151 -4.69 -16.99 10.19
N SER A 152 -5.90 -16.74 10.71
CA SER A 152 -7.13 -17.34 10.20
C SER A 152 -7.66 -16.69 8.92
N TYR A 153 -7.00 -15.64 8.42
CA TYR A 153 -7.33 -15.05 7.13
C TYR A 153 -6.88 -16.00 6.02
N ILE A 154 -7.84 -16.63 5.34
CA ILE A 154 -7.62 -17.64 4.29
C ILE A 154 -7.84 -16.94 2.96
N GLU A 155 -6.89 -17.11 2.01
CA GLU A 155 -6.97 -16.75 0.58
C GLU A 155 -8.13 -15.81 0.19
N ASP A 156 -8.01 -14.54 0.57
CA ASP A 156 -9.00 -13.51 0.27
C ASP A 156 -8.32 -12.14 0.30
N ILE A 157 -9.06 -11.11 -0.09
CA ILE A 157 -8.60 -9.73 -0.14
C ILE A 157 -9.11 -8.99 1.09
N TYR A 158 -8.17 -8.45 1.86
CA TYR A 158 -8.44 -7.67 3.05
C TYR A 158 -7.99 -6.23 2.85
N VAL A 159 -8.74 -5.29 3.41
CA VAL A 159 -8.39 -3.87 3.39
C VAL A 159 -8.16 -3.38 4.81
N TYR A 160 -6.96 -2.87 5.06
CA TYR A 160 -6.58 -2.22 6.31
C TYR A 160 -6.63 -0.71 6.12
N GLU A 161 -7.52 -0.04 6.83
CA GLU A 161 -7.68 1.40 6.81
C GLU A 161 -7.15 1.98 8.13
N VAL A 162 -6.11 2.83 8.06
CA VAL A 162 -5.52 3.49 9.23
C VAL A 162 -5.81 4.98 9.17
N LYS A 163 -6.52 5.47 10.19
CA LYS A 163 -6.82 6.89 10.39
C LYS A 163 -5.98 7.44 11.54
N SER A 164 -5.23 8.50 11.28
CA SER A 164 -4.37 9.15 12.27
C SER A 164 -5.03 10.41 12.83
N TYR A 165 -5.02 10.58 14.15
CA TYR A 165 -5.65 11.72 14.83
C TYR A 165 -4.70 12.41 15.80
N ILE A 166 -4.73 13.75 15.83
CA ILE A 166 -4.11 14.56 16.90
C ILE A 166 -5.22 15.29 17.66
N ALA A 167 -5.35 15.03 18.97
CA ALA A 167 -6.37 15.65 19.81
C ALA A 167 -7.78 15.63 19.18
N GLU A 168 -8.20 14.46 18.68
CA GLU A 168 -9.46 14.18 17.97
C GLU A 168 -9.57 14.69 16.52
N PHE A 169 -8.60 15.47 16.01
CA PHE A 169 -8.60 15.93 14.62
C PHE A 169 -8.01 14.87 13.68
N LEU A 170 -8.75 14.45 12.66
CA LEU A 170 -8.25 13.55 11.60
C LEU A 170 -7.18 14.25 10.76
N ILE A 171 -6.00 13.64 10.70
CA ILE A 171 -4.82 14.18 10.02
C ILE A 171 -4.62 13.52 8.65
N THR A 172 -4.60 12.20 8.61
CA THR A 172 -4.50 11.40 7.38
C THR A 172 -5.33 10.12 7.51
N SER A 173 -5.68 9.53 6.37
CA SER A 173 -6.30 8.23 6.24
C SER A 173 -5.64 7.52 5.08
N ASP A 174 -5.09 6.34 5.33
CA ASP A 174 -4.38 5.56 4.33
C ASP A 174 -4.87 4.12 4.35
N THR A 175 -4.75 3.44 3.22
CA THR A 175 -5.24 2.07 3.05
C THR A 175 -4.14 1.14 2.54
N LEU A 176 -4.13 -0.09 3.07
CA LEU A 176 -3.35 -1.20 2.55
C LEU A 176 -4.31 -2.30 2.11
N VAL A 177 -4.19 -2.71 0.85
CA VAL A 177 -4.84 -3.92 0.34
C VAL A 177 -3.89 -5.09 0.57
N TYR A 178 -4.32 -6.03 1.38
CA TYR A 178 -3.65 -7.28 1.65
C TYR A 178 -4.36 -8.38 0.85
N ASP A 179 -3.83 -8.68 -0.33
CA ASP A 179 -4.31 -9.76 -1.17
C ASP A 179 -3.63 -11.05 -0.74
N ASN A 180 -4.32 -11.89 0.04
CA ASN A 180 -3.79 -13.17 0.51
C ASN A 180 -3.98 -14.30 -0.52
N VAL A 181 -4.39 -13.98 -1.74
CA VAL A 181 -4.45 -14.96 -2.83
C VAL A 181 -3.03 -15.21 -3.34
N ILE A 182 -2.63 -16.48 -3.35
CA ILE A 182 -1.34 -16.90 -3.89
C ILE A 182 -1.41 -16.90 -5.41
N GLN A 183 -0.57 -16.08 -6.04
CA GLN A 183 -0.43 -16.01 -7.49
C GLN A 183 0.82 -16.78 -7.92
N ASP A 184 0.81 -17.36 -9.11
CA ASP A 184 1.99 -18.04 -9.63
C ASP A 184 2.90 -17.05 -10.37
N PHE A 185 4.20 -17.09 -10.08
CA PHE A 185 5.24 -16.47 -10.91
C PHE A 185 6.12 -17.57 -11.52
N ILE A 186 6.06 -17.72 -12.84
CA ILE A 186 6.87 -18.71 -13.56
C ILE A 186 8.14 -18.02 -14.08
N ARG A 187 9.31 -18.47 -13.64
CA ARG A 187 10.61 -17.93 -14.09
C ARG A 187 10.74 -17.97 -15.60
N GLY A 188 11.35 -16.95 -16.18
CA GLY A 188 11.60 -16.88 -17.62
C GLY A 188 10.38 -16.50 -18.46
N LYS A 189 9.22 -16.24 -17.85
CA LYS A 189 8.01 -15.77 -18.57
C LYS A 189 7.93 -14.25 -18.73
N GLY A 190 8.93 -13.52 -18.23
CA GLY A 190 9.01 -12.06 -18.34
C GLY A 190 8.83 -11.35 -17.00
N ASN A 191 8.91 -10.02 -17.06
CA ASN A 191 8.79 -9.17 -15.87
C ASN A 191 7.39 -9.30 -15.25
N LEU A 192 7.34 -9.16 -13.92
CA LEU A 192 6.08 -9.11 -13.19
C LEU A 192 5.54 -7.68 -13.21
N GLU A 193 4.32 -7.51 -13.70
CA GLU A 193 3.62 -6.21 -13.69
C GLU A 193 2.51 -6.24 -12.64
N ILE A 194 2.51 -5.24 -11.76
CA ILE A 194 1.54 -5.13 -10.66
C ILE A 194 0.86 -3.77 -10.75
N GLU A 195 -0.46 -3.76 -10.94
CA GLU A 195 -1.26 -2.53 -10.97
C GLU A 195 -1.43 -1.93 -9.57
N VAL A 196 -0.94 -0.70 -9.38
CA VAL A 196 -0.97 0.03 -8.12
C VAL A 196 -0.78 1.52 -8.39
N ASP A 197 -1.63 2.34 -7.77
CA ASP A 197 -1.61 3.78 -7.98
C ASP A 197 -0.54 4.46 -7.12
N ASN A 198 0.26 5.31 -7.77
CA ASN A 198 1.32 6.13 -7.18
C ASN A 198 2.27 5.35 -6.25
N PRO A 199 2.90 4.26 -6.74
CA PRO A 199 3.82 3.47 -5.94
C PRO A 199 5.09 4.26 -5.61
N GLN A 200 5.64 4.04 -4.42
CA GLN A 200 6.82 4.75 -3.92
C GLN A 200 8.02 3.83 -3.70
N ASP A 201 7.83 2.71 -3.02
CA ASP A 201 8.89 1.74 -2.75
C ASP A 201 8.37 0.30 -2.92
N VAL A 202 9.27 -0.61 -3.28
CA VAL A 202 8.98 -2.05 -3.43
C VAL A 202 9.79 -2.84 -2.42
N TYR A 203 9.18 -3.85 -1.83
CA TYR A 203 9.77 -4.76 -0.87
C TYR A 203 9.48 -6.20 -1.32
N ILE A 204 10.47 -7.08 -1.26
CA ILE A 204 10.28 -8.53 -1.43
C ILE A 204 10.79 -9.23 -0.21
N ASN A 205 9.95 -10.11 0.37
CA ASN A 205 10.21 -10.79 1.63
C ASN A 205 10.80 -9.80 2.62
N ASP A 206 10.07 -8.70 2.82
CA ASP A 206 10.36 -7.77 3.89
C ASP A 206 11.65 -6.93 3.70
N VAL A 207 12.33 -7.07 2.56
CA VAL A 207 13.54 -6.32 2.20
C VAL A 207 13.23 -5.28 1.12
N LYS A 208 13.52 -4.00 1.42
CA LYS A 208 13.39 -2.90 0.46
C LYS A 208 14.32 -3.11 -0.72
N LEU A 209 13.79 -3.05 -1.94
CA LEU A 209 14.57 -3.13 -3.16
C LEU A 209 15.27 -1.80 -3.45
N SER A 210 16.54 -1.87 -3.86
CA SER A 210 17.33 -0.72 -4.32
C SER A 210 17.39 -0.57 -5.85
N GLY A 211 16.84 -1.54 -6.60
CA GLY A 211 16.82 -1.56 -8.06
C GLY A 211 16.19 -2.85 -8.60
N ASN A 212 16.27 -3.07 -9.92
CA ASN A 212 15.61 -4.17 -10.65
C ASN A 212 14.06 -4.12 -10.63
N TYR A 213 13.52 -2.91 -10.51
CA TYR A 213 12.11 -2.62 -10.74
C TYR A 213 11.97 -1.22 -11.36
N GLU A 214 10.82 -0.95 -11.94
CA GLU A 214 10.40 0.34 -12.45
C GLU A 214 9.10 0.76 -11.77
N LEU A 215 9.04 2.04 -11.34
CA LEU A 215 7.83 2.65 -10.80
C LEU A 215 7.20 3.52 -11.87
N LEU A 216 5.98 3.18 -12.24
CA LEU A 216 5.12 3.99 -13.09
C LEU A 216 3.97 4.53 -12.25
N LEU A 217 3.21 5.48 -12.79
CA LEU A 217 2.14 6.14 -12.04
C LEU A 217 1.04 5.17 -11.59
N ASP A 218 0.78 4.14 -12.37
CA ASP A 218 -0.34 3.19 -12.24
C ASP A 218 0.12 1.74 -12.06
N LYS A 219 1.44 1.47 -12.07
CA LYS A 219 1.97 0.12 -11.89
C LYS A 219 3.42 0.07 -11.43
N VAL A 220 3.82 -1.11 -10.96
CA VAL A 220 5.21 -1.50 -10.71
C VAL A 220 5.58 -2.63 -11.67
N ILE A 221 6.76 -2.54 -12.27
CA ILE A 221 7.34 -3.60 -13.09
C ILE A 221 8.56 -4.16 -12.35
N ILE A 222 8.54 -5.44 -11.96
CA ILE A 222 9.66 -6.10 -11.28
C ILE A 222 10.36 -7.02 -12.27
N ASN A 223 11.69 -6.90 -12.37
CA ASN A 223 12.48 -7.65 -13.34
C ASN A 223 12.46 -9.15 -13.06
N ASP A 224 12.24 -9.97 -14.09
CA ASP A 224 12.26 -11.44 -13.97
C ASP A 224 13.58 -11.96 -13.39
N THR A 225 14.73 -11.36 -13.76
CA THR A 225 16.04 -11.76 -13.25
C THR A 225 16.13 -11.63 -11.72
N LEU A 226 15.47 -10.62 -11.15
CA LEU A 226 15.40 -10.47 -9.69
C LEU A 226 14.54 -11.57 -9.08
N LEU A 227 13.33 -11.79 -9.60
CA LEU A 227 12.40 -12.79 -9.07
C LEU A 227 12.96 -14.22 -9.21
N SER A 228 13.65 -14.48 -10.33
CA SER A 228 14.39 -15.69 -10.61
C SER A 228 15.65 -15.88 -9.75
N SER A 229 16.01 -14.94 -8.88
CA SER A 229 17.07 -15.14 -7.87
C SER A 229 16.54 -15.71 -6.55
N TYR A 230 15.22 -15.63 -6.30
CA TYR A 230 14.60 -16.22 -5.12
C TYR A 230 14.49 -17.74 -5.28
N PRO A 231 14.53 -18.55 -4.20
CA PRO A 231 14.28 -19.98 -4.29
C PRO A 231 12.83 -20.27 -4.70
N ASN A 232 12.55 -21.50 -5.15
CA ASN A 232 11.15 -21.90 -5.40
C ASN A 232 10.35 -21.80 -4.11
N GLY A 233 9.09 -21.37 -4.24
CA GLY A 233 8.17 -21.21 -3.13
C GLY A 233 7.68 -19.78 -2.96
N LEU A 234 7.00 -19.56 -1.83
CA LEU A 234 6.29 -18.33 -1.54
C LEU A 234 7.23 -17.15 -1.30
N ILE A 235 6.96 -16.05 -1.98
CA ILE A 235 7.49 -14.73 -1.69
C ILE A 235 6.34 -13.76 -1.42
N VAL A 236 6.63 -12.72 -0.63
CA VAL A 236 5.70 -11.63 -0.35
C VAL A 236 6.22 -10.37 -1.00
N ILE A 237 5.40 -9.74 -1.84
CA ILE A 237 5.74 -8.47 -2.47
C ILE A 237 4.86 -7.39 -1.86
N SER A 238 5.47 -6.39 -1.23
CA SER A 238 4.79 -5.23 -0.67
C SER A 238 5.19 -3.97 -1.42
N ILE A 239 4.22 -3.14 -1.78
CA ILE A 239 4.41 -1.88 -2.49
C ILE A 239 3.84 -0.77 -1.62
N SER A 240 4.68 0.22 -1.28
CA SER A 240 4.25 1.38 -0.50
C SER A 240 3.70 2.49 -1.39
N GLY A 241 2.89 3.37 -0.81
CA GLY A 241 2.26 4.49 -1.49
C GLY A 241 0.90 4.82 -0.85
N PRO A 242 0.16 5.79 -1.40
CA PRO A 242 -1.19 6.13 -0.93
C PRO A 242 -2.16 4.94 -1.00
N ASN A 243 -1.97 4.08 -1.99
CA ASN A 243 -2.75 2.85 -2.22
C ASN A 243 -1.85 1.63 -2.08
N ALA A 244 -1.20 1.50 -0.92
CA ALA A 244 -0.27 0.41 -0.66
C ALA A 244 -0.94 -0.95 -0.90
N LYS A 245 -0.17 -1.90 -1.45
CA LYS A 245 -0.65 -3.26 -1.73
C LYS A 245 0.38 -4.30 -1.34
N THR A 246 -0.09 -5.46 -0.89
CA THR A 246 0.73 -6.64 -0.62
C THR A 246 0.15 -7.84 -1.37
N PHE A 247 1.04 -8.60 -1.99
CA PHE A 247 0.74 -9.77 -2.82
C PHE A 247 1.59 -10.97 -2.39
N PHE A 248 1.05 -12.17 -2.59
CA PHE A 248 1.77 -13.41 -2.39
C PHE A 248 2.02 -14.08 -3.74
N TYR A 249 3.28 -14.38 -4.05
CA TYR A 249 3.65 -15.09 -5.27
C TYR A 249 4.33 -16.40 -4.93
N ASP A 250 3.89 -17.50 -5.53
CA ASP A 250 4.64 -18.76 -5.54
C ASP A 250 5.59 -18.76 -6.74
N VAL A 251 6.89 -18.60 -6.47
CA VAL A 251 7.93 -18.61 -7.50
C VAL A 251 8.16 -20.05 -7.92
N LYS A 252 7.83 -20.34 -9.18
CA LYS A 252 7.95 -21.67 -9.78
C LYS A 252 8.93 -21.63 -10.93
N ASN A 253 9.75 -22.68 -11.00
CA ASN A 253 10.49 -22.94 -12.21
C ASN A 253 9.51 -23.37 -13.34
N PRO A 254 9.79 -23.03 -14.60
CA PRO A 254 8.98 -23.48 -15.72
C PRO A 254 8.94 -25.01 -15.77
N THR A 255 7.79 -25.59 -16.09
CA THR A 255 7.65 -27.04 -16.23
C THR A 255 8.17 -27.48 -17.60
N ILE A 256 8.56 -28.76 -17.70
CA ILE A 256 8.78 -29.39 -19.01
C ILE A 256 7.50 -29.31 -19.86
N LYS A 257 7.65 -29.03 -21.15
CA LYS A 257 6.54 -28.95 -22.10
C LYS A 257 6.83 -29.84 -23.31
N LEU A 258 5.83 -30.63 -23.73
CA LEU A 258 5.89 -31.33 -25.00
C LEU A 258 5.45 -30.37 -26.12
N ASN A 259 6.33 -30.10 -27.08
CA ASN A 259 6.08 -29.23 -28.22
C ASN A 259 5.52 -29.98 -29.44
N SER A 260 5.76 -31.29 -29.53
CA SER A 260 5.11 -32.16 -30.52
C SER A 260 3.77 -32.68 -30.01
N SER A 261 3.02 -33.39 -30.87
CA SER A 261 1.90 -34.21 -30.40
C SER A 261 2.42 -35.33 -29.48
N SER A 262 1.63 -35.72 -28.48
CA SER A 262 1.90 -36.93 -27.68
C SER A 262 1.63 -38.22 -28.44
N SER A 263 1.07 -38.11 -29.65
CA SER A 263 0.82 -39.21 -30.58
C SER A 263 1.31 -38.83 -31.97
N LEU A 264 2.28 -39.58 -32.49
CA LEU A 264 2.88 -39.34 -33.80
C LEU A 264 2.69 -40.57 -34.69
N ALA A 265 2.33 -40.33 -35.96
CA ALA A 265 2.20 -41.41 -36.93
C ALA A 265 3.58 -41.88 -37.38
N TYR A 266 3.78 -43.19 -37.42
CA TYR A 266 4.99 -43.80 -37.94
C TYR A 266 5.03 -43.72 -39.48
N GLN A 267 6.16 -43.25 -40.03
CA GLN A 267 6.34 -43.02 -41.46
C GLN A 267 7.59 -43.71 -42.03
N GLU A 268 7.97 -44.86 -41.46
CA GLU A 268 9.14 -45.65 -41.89
C GLU A 268 10.49 -44.92 -41.70
N ASP A 269 10.53 -43.99 -40.74
CA ASP A 269 11.72 -43.24 -40.31
C ASP A 269 11.70 -43.08 -38.78
N ASP A 270 12.77 -42.52 -38.21
CA ASP A 270 12.87 -42.19 -36.79
C ASP A 270 11.68 -41.33 -36.33
N VAL A 271 11.14 -41.64 -35.16
CA VAL A 271 10.03 -40.87 -34.57
C VAL A 271 10.59 -39.90 -33.55
N VAL A 272 10.35 -38.61 -33.77
CA VAL A 272 10.96 -37.52 -32.99
C VAL A 272 9.90 -36.79 -32.17
N PHE A 273 10.01 -36.87 -30.85
CA PHE A 273 9.26 -36.03 -29.92
C PHE A 273 10.11 -34.82 -29.52
N THR A 274 9.54 -33.62 -29.59
CA THR A 274 10.24 -32.38 -29.26
C THR A 274 9.71 -31.79 -27.97
N PHE A 275 10.59 -31.36 -27.09
CA PHE A 275 10.28 -30.79 -25.78
C PHE A 275 10.78 -29.34 -25.66
N GLU A 276 10.34 -28.67 -24.60
CA GLU A 276 11.01 -27.54 -23.97
C GLU A 276 11.39 -28.05 -22.58
N LEU A 277 12.65 -28.45 -22.41
CA LEU A 277 13.05 -29.22 -21.24
C LEU A 277 13.13 -28.38 -19.97
N ASN A 278 13.46 -27.09 -20.04
CA ASN A 278 13.50 -26.22 -18.85
C ASN A 278 14.34 -26.81 -17.71
N ASP A 279 15.57 -27.24 -18.04
CA ASP A 279 16.55 -27.91 -17.16
C ASP A 279 16.13 -29.30 -16.64
N TYR A 280 15.07 -29.89 -17.20
CA TYR A 280 14.77 -31.29 -16.96
C TYR A 280 15.70 -32.20 -17.77
N GLU A 281 16.22 -33.22 -17.11
CA GLU A 281 17.01 -34.29 -17.70
C GLU A 281 16.16 -35.56 -17.78
N LEU A 282 16.45 -36.40 -18.77
CA LEU A 282 15.81 -37.72 -18.87
C LEU A 282 16.23 -38.57 -17.66
N LEU A 283 15.26 -39.00 -16.86
CA LEU A 283 15.48 -39.84 -15.68
C LEU A 283 15.39 -41.32 -16.05
N SER A 284 14.31 -41.69 -16.71
CA SER A 284 14.05 -43.08 -17.07
C SER A 284 13.18 -43.18 -18.30
N ILE A 285 13.41 -44.24 -19.05
CA ILE A 285 12.64 -44.64 -20.22
C ILE A 285 11.82 -45.90 -19.93
N ASP A 286 10.82 -46.16 -20.76
CA ASP A 286 10.04 -47.39 -20.71
C ASP A 286 10.97 -48.61 -20.73
N LYS A 287 10.69 -49.61 -19.89
CA LYS A 287 11.52 -50.82 -19.78
C LYS A 287 11.60 -51.63 -21.07
N LYS A 288 10.72 -51.34 -22.04
CA LYS A 288 10.72 -51.94 -23.37
C LYS A 288 11.81 -51.38 -24.29
N LEU A 289 12.45 -50.28 -23.92
CA LEU A 289 13.53 -49.65 -24.69
C LEU A 289 14.88 -49.98 -24.04
N GLU A 290 15.87 -50.29 -24.86
CA GLU A 290 17.28 -50.35 -24.50
C GLU A 290 17.98 -49.03 -24.87
N ASN A 291 19.20 -48.82 -24.39
CA ASN A 291 19.95 -47.56 -24.61
C ASN A 291 20.21 -47.26 -26.10
N ASP A 292 20.24 -48.29 -26.94
CA ASP A 292 20.47 -48.13 -28.37
C ASP A 292 19.18 -47.90 -29.17
N ASP A 293 17.99 -48.06 -28.57
CA ASP A 293 16.69 -47.91 -29.24
C ASP A 293 16.21 -46.46 -29.34
N TYR A 294 16.83 -45.57 -28.58
CA TYR A 294 16.49 -44.15 -28.56
C TYR A 294 17.73 -43.28 -28.43
N GLN A 295 17.55 -41.99 -28.68
CA GLN A 295 18.57 -40.99 -28.44
C GLN A 295 17.92 -39.70 -27.92
N MET A 296 18.57 -39.08 -26.95
CA MET A 296 18.24 -37.72 -26.53
C MET A 296 19.25 -36.75 -27.14
N GLU A 297 18.80 -35.83 -27.98
CA GLU A 297 19.61 -34.77 -28.57
C GLU A 297 18.96 -33.41 -28.27
N ASP A 298 19.63 -32.57 -27.48
CA ASP A 298 19.10 -31.30 -26.99
C ASP A 298 17.69 -31.47 -26.41
N ASN A 299 16.67 -30.98 -27.12
CA ASN A 299 15.26 -31.02 -26.76
C ASN A 299 14.48 -32.08 -27.54
N ARG A 300 15.14 -33.06 -28.15
CA ARG A 300 14.55 -34.06 -29.04
C ARG A 300 14.78 -35.45 -28.48
N LEU A 301 13.69 -36.17 -28.27
CA LEU A 301 13.70 -37.60 -28.03
C LEU A 301 13.45 -38.31 -29.36
N ILE A 302 14.45 -39.03 -29.83
CA ILE A 302 14.45 -39.74 -31.10
C ILE A 302 14.27 -41.22 -30.79
N ILE A 303 13.16 -41.82 -31.23
CA ILE A 303 12.94 -43.27 -31.19
C ILE A 303 13.39 -43.82 -32.53
N LYS A 304 14.40 -44.68 -32.50
CA LYS A 304 15.05 -45.16 -33.72
C LYS A 304 14.13 -46.07 -34.52
N ASN A 305 14.21 -45.93 -35.83
CA ASN A 305 13.44 -46.72 -36.77
C ASN A 305 13.66 -48.24 -36.60
N GLU A 306 14.88 -48.65 -36.29
CA GLU A 306 15.25 -50.06 -36.09
C GLU A 306 14.47 -50.71 -34.93
N TYR A 307 14.25 -49.96 -33.84
CA TYR A 307 13.43 -50.43 -32.72
C TYR A 307 11.97 -50.64 -33.15
N ILE A 308 11.40 -49.66 -33.87
CA ILE A 308 10.00 -49.71 -34.31
C ILE A 308 9.76 -50.89 -35.26
N GLN A 309 10.70 -51.13 -36.18
CA GLN A 309 10.64 -52.28 -37.10
C GLN A 309 10.74 -53.61 -36.34
N SER A 310 11.68 -53.72 -35.39
CA SER A 310 11.81 -54.92 -34.54
C SER A 310 10.53 -55.17 -33.73
N TYR A 311 9.91 -54.12 -33.21
CA TYR A 311 8.64 -54.20 -32.50
C TYR A 311 7.49 -54.70 -33.41
N LEU A 312 7.42 -54.22 -34.66
CA LEU A 312 6.42 -54.66 -35.63
C LEU A 312 6.63 -56.12 -36.06
N GLU A 313 7.87 -56.61 -36.13
CA GLU A 313 8.16 -58.02 -36.40
C GLU A 313 7.69 -58.93 -35.26
N GLU A 314 7.88 -58.49 -34.01
CA GLU A 314 7.43 -59.23 -32.82
C GLU A 314 5.90 -59.15 -32.62
N PHE A 315 5.30 -57.99 -32.92
CA PHE A 315 3.89 -57.70 -32.67
C PHE A 315 3.17 -57.15 -33.93
N PRO A 316 2.98 -57.96 -34.98
CA PRO A 316 2.50 -57.52 -36.30
C PRO A 316 1.08 -56.94 -36.31
N ASP A 317 0.25 -57.27 -35.31
CA ASP A 317 -1.13 -56.78 -35.19
C ASP A 317 -1.25 -55.50 -34.33
N SER A 318 -0.13 -54.91 -33.89
CA SER A 318 -0.14 -53.72 -33.05
C SER A 318 -0.43 -52.45 -33.84
N ASN A 319 -1.42 -51.67 -33.39
CA ASN A 319 -1.77 -50.37 -33.99
C ASN A 319 -1.04 -49.18 -33.34
N SER A 320 -0.31 -49.41 -32.23
CA SER A 320 0.47 -48.37 -31.58
C SER A 320 1.52 -48.91 -30.62
N ILE A 321 2.61 -48.15 -30.44
CA ILE A 321 3.56 -48.32 -29.34
C ILE A 321 3.30 -47.24 -28.30
N ALA A 322 3.04 -47.63 -27.06
CA ALA A 322 2.97 -46.71 -25.92
C ALA A 322 4.27 -46.76 -25.13
N LEU A 323 4.86 -45.59 -24.89
CA LEU A 323 6.17 -45.43 -24.26
C LEU A 323 6.08 -44.40 -23.13
N ALA A 324 6.47 -44.80 -21.92
CA ALA A 324 6.56 -43.90 -20.78
C ALA A 324 7.96 -43.29 -20.63
N PHE A 325 8.05 -41.97 -20.52
CA PHE A 325 9.30 -41.24 -20.30
C PHE A 325 9.20 -40.41 -19.03
N ALA A 326 10.11 -40.62 -18.09
CA ALA A 326 10.24 -39.80 -16.90
C ALA A 326 11.40 -38.82 -17.07
N PHE A 327 11.14 -37.57 -16.76
CA PHE A 327 12.12 -36.51 -16.69
C PHE A 327 12.24 -36.04 -15.26
N LYS A 328 13.45 -35.66 -14.82
CA LYS A 328 13.68 -35.08 -13.51
C LYS A 328 14.33 -33.71 -13.61
N ARG A 329 14.12 -32.88 -12.60
CA ARG A 329 14.92 -31.69 -12.35
C ARG A 329 15.31 -31.65 -10.87
N GLY A 330 16.59 -31.72 -10.60
CA GLY A 330 17.10 -31.92 -9.24
C GLY A 330 16.58 -33.23 -8.62
N GLU A 331 16.49 -33.26 -7.29
CA GLU A 331 16.16 -34.47 -6.52
C GLU A 331 14.66 -34.69 -6.30
N MET A 332 13.83 -33.64 -6.41
CA MET A 332 12.42 -33.69 -5.96
C MET A 332 11.38 -33.51 -7.06
N GLU A 333 11.75 -33.03 -8.25
CA GLU A 333 10.79 -32.80 -9.33
C GLU A 333 10.92 -33.89 -10.39
N THR A 334 9.85 -34.67 -10.60
CA THR A 334 9.75 -35.66 -11.67
C THR A 334 8.46 -35.45 -12.44
N THR A 335 8.51 -35.56 -13.76
CA THR A 335 7.33 -35.52 -14.64
C THR A 335 7.38 -36.72 -15.59
N VAL A 336 6.24 -37.35 -15.81
CA VAL A 336 6.12 -38.50 -16.70
C VAL A 336 5.26 -38.14 -17.89
N PHE A 337 5.75 -38.44 -19.09
CA PHE A 337 4.99 -38.37 -20.33
C PHE A 337 4.67 -39.79 -20.81
N LEU A 338 3.45 -39.97 -21.30
CA LEU A 338 3.07 -41.16 -22.05
C LEU A 338 2.94 -40.75 -23.51
N LEU A 339 3.83 -41.31 -24.34
CA LEU A 339 3.95 -41.00 -25.76
C LEU A 339 3.50 -42.19 -26.58
N TYR A 340 2.90 -41.91 -27.73
CA TYR A 340 2.35 -42.90 -28.64
C TYR A 340 2.96 -42.77 -30.02
N ILE A 341 3.36 -43.91 -30.57
CA ILE A 341 3.70 -44.07 -31.99
C ILE A 341 2.55 -44.83 -32.62
N VAL A 342 1.81 -44.22 -33.54
CA VAL A 342 0.68 -44.85 -34.22
C VAL A 342 1.20 -45.65 -35.42
N LEU A 343 0.93 -46.95 -35.40
CA LEU A 343 1.40 -47.95 -36.34
C LEU A 343 0.24 -48.31 -37.29
N LYS A 344 0.03 -47.47 -38.31
CA LYS A 344 -1.02 -47.59 -39.36
C LYS A 344 -2.49 -47.52 -38.91
#